data_AF-A0A6J0A6Z8-F1
#
_entry.id   AF-A0A6J0A6Z8-F1
#
_cell.length_a   1.000
_cell.length_b   1.000
_cell.length_c   1.000
_cell.angle_alpha   90.00
_cell.angle_beta   90.00
_cell.angle_gamma   90.00
#
_symmetry.space_group_name_H-M   'P 1'
#
loop_
_entity.id
_entity.type
_entity.pdbx_description
1 polymer ?
#
loop_
_entity_poly.entity_id
_entity_poly.type
_entity_poly.pdbx_seq_one_letter_code
_entity_poly.pdbx_strand_id
1 'polypeptide(L)'
;MSLEDPFFVVRGEVQKAVNTARGLYQRWCELLQEDAAVGREELDWTTNELRNGLRSIEWDLEDLEETIGIVEANPGKFKLPAGDLQERKVFVERMREAVQDMKDHMVSPAAIAFMERNKREMLTGKPASPKSSSDLLDASMAAATSRYIEEQQATQQLIMDQQNQQLEMVSGSIRVLKHMSGRVGEELDEQACWMPLLTRWTTPSPGWMGSSGRWPKYPT
;
A
#
# COMPACT_ATOMS: atom_id res chain seq x y z
N MET A 1 28.75 -14.16 17.83
CA MET A 1 27.73 -13.25 18.39
C MET A 1 26.39 -13.72 17.85
N SER A 2 25.42 -14.03 18.72
CA SER A 2 24.04 -14.25 18.25
C SER A 2 23.50 -12.90 17.79
N LEU A 3 23.07 -12.82 16.53
CA LEU A 3 22.31 -11.68 16.03
C LEU A 3 21.05 -11.52 16.90
N GLU A 4 20.81 -10.31 17.41
CA GLU A 4 19.59 -9.96 18.11
C GLU A 4 18.40 -10.19 17.17
N ASP A 5 17.34 -10.81 17.67
CA ASP A 5 16.20 -11.19 16.84
C ASP A 5 15.46 -9.92 16.38
N PRO A 6 15.44 -9.61 15.06
CA PRO A 6 14.84 -8.39 14.54
C PRO A 6 13.33 -8.32 14.79
N PHE A 7 12.67 -9.45 15.09
CA PHE A 7 11.24 -9.50 15.41
C PHE A 7 10.87 -8.51 16.50
N PHE A 8 11.68 -8.37 17.56
CA PHE A 8 11.32 -7.52 18.70
C PHE A 8 11.38 -6.02 18.38
N VAL A 9 12.25 -5.63 17.45
CA VAL A 9 12.33 -4.23 16.96
C VAL A 9 11.07 -3.91 16.17
N VAL A 10 10.75 -4.74 15.16
CA VAL A 10 9.58 -4.57 14.30
C VAL A 10 8.29 -4.65 15.13
N ARG A 11 8.22 -5.57 16.10
CA ARG A 11 7.11 -5.65 17.07
C ARG A 11 6.88 -4.32 17.78
N GLY A 12 7.94 -3.66 18.23
CA GLY A 12 7.86 -2.36 18.90
C GLY A 12 7.36 -1.25 17.95
N GLU A 13 7.83 -1.26 16.70
CA GLU A 13 7.42 -0.32 15.67
C GLU A 13 5.96 -0.48 15.28
N VAL A 14 5.51 -1.71 15.01
CA VAL A 14 4.11 -2.05 14.74
C VAL A 14 3.22 -1.65 15.91
N GLN A 15 3.62 -1.96 17.15
CA GLN A 15 2.83 -1.59 18.33
C GLN A 15 2.68 -0.07 18.46
N LYS A 16 3.74 0.68 18.16
CA LYS A 16 3.72 2.14 18.15
C LYS A 16 2.82 2.67 17.03
N ALA A 17 2.94 2.14 15.82
CA ALA A 17 2.13 2.53 14.66
C ALA A 17 0.63 2.29 14.93
N VAL A 18 0.26 1.13 15.47
CA VAL A 18 -1.13 0.83 15.87
C VAL A 18 -1.65 1.80 16.93
N ASN A 19 -0.83 2.18 17.91
CA ASN A 19 -1.24 3.16 18.92
C ASN A 19 -1.46 4.56 18.31
N THR A 20 -0.61 4.98 17.37
CA THR A 20 -0.83 6.22 16.61
C THR A 20 -2.12 6.14 15.79
N ALA A 21 -2.35 5.03 15.08
CA ALA A 21 -3.58 4.82 14.30
C ALA A 21 -4.83 4.85 15.19
N ARG A 22 -4.78 4.28 16.39
CA ARG A 22 -5.88 4.37 17.38
C ARG A 22 -6.18 5.81 17.78
N GLY A 23 -5.17 6.64 17.96
CA GLY A 23 -5.36 8.07 18.23
C GLY A 23 -6.02 8.81 17.07
N LEU A 24 -5.56 8.57 15.84
CA LEU A 24 -6.20 9.11 14.63
C LEU A 24 -7.65 8.63 14.47
N TYR A 25 -7.90 7.35 14.75
CA TYR A 25 -9.23 6.76 14.72
C TYR A 25 -10.19 7.35 15.75
N GLN A 26 -9.72 7.63 16.97
CA GLN A 26 -10.51 8.34 17.98
C GLN A 26 -10.88 9.74 17.49
N ARG A 27 -9.90 10.51 16.98
CA ARG A 27 -10.17 11.84 16.43
C ARG A 27 -11.13 11.78 15.24
N TRP A 28 -10.98 10.79 14.37
CA TRP A 28 -11.89 10.56 13.26
C TRP A 28 -13.32 10.29 13.73
N CYS A 29 -13.52 9.49 14.77
CA CYS A 29 -14.84 9.23 15.35
C CYS A 29 -15.49 10.50 15.94
N GLU A 30 -14.69 11.38 16.56
CA GLU A 30 -15.17 12.68 17.05
C GLU A 30 -15.61 13.59 15.90
N LEU A 31 -14.82 13.67 14.83
CA LEU A 31 -15.11 14.46 13.64
C LEU A 31 -16.37 13.99 12.89
N LEU A 32 -16.76 12.72 13.01
CA LEU A 32 -18.04 12.22 12.52
C LEU A 32 -19.26 12.71 13.32
N GLN A 33 -19.05 13.29 14.51
CA GLN A 33 -20.11 13.84 15.36
C GLN A 33 -20.13 15.38 15.33
N GLU A 34 -19.05 16.01 14.88
CA GLU A 34 -18.94 17.46 14.72
C GLU A 34 -19.74 17.98 13.52
N ASP A 35 -20.12 19.26 13.56
CA ASP A 35 -20.88 19.90 12.47
C ASP A 35 -20.04 19.93 11.18
N ALA A 36 -20.67 19.52 10.07
CA ALA A 36 -20.08 19.35 8.74
C ALA A 36 -19.35 20.58 8.18
N ALA A 37 -19.61 21.77 8.72
CA ALA A 37 -19.00 23.02 8.25
C ALA A 37 -17.62 23.33 8.88
N VAL A 38 -17.33 22.87 10.10
CA VAL A 38 -16.15 23.36 10.87
C VAL A 38 -14.98 22.37 10.87
N GLY A 39 -15.23 21.06 10.75
CA GLY A 39 -14.20 20.02 10.87
C GLY A 39 -13.86 19.26 9.57
N ARG A 40 -14.27 19.74 8.39
CA ARG A 40 -14.18 18.95 7.15
C ARG A 40 -12.77 18.70 6.63
N GLU A 41 -11.96 19.74 6.50
CA GLU A 41 -10.58 19.59 6.00
C GLU A 41 -9.78 18.67 6.93
N GLU A 42 -10.00 18.82 8.24
CA GLU A 42 -9.46 17.92 9.24
C GLU A 42 -9.99 16.49 9.06
N LEU A 43 -11.29 16.29 8.86
CA LEU A 43 -11.88 14.97 8.61
C LEU A 43 -11.29 14.28 7.38
N ASP A 44 -11.14 15.00 6.27
CA ASP A 44 -10.56 14.45 5.04
C ASP A 44 -9.08 14.07 5.26
N TRP A 45 -8.31 14.95 5.91
CA TRP A 45 -6.92 14.68 6.26
C TRP A 45 -6.79 13.48 7.21
N THR A 46 -7.53 13.47 8.32
CA THR A 46 -7.51 12.37 9.31
C THR A 46 -7.96 11.05 8.67
N THR A 47 -8.97 11.07 7.79
CA THR A 47 -9.42 9.87 7.08
C THR A 47 -8.32 9.31 6.18
N ASN A 48 -7.62 10.17 5.42
CA ASN A 48 -6.55 9.75 4.53
C ASN A 48 -5.33 9.24 5.32
N GLU A 49 -4.92 9.98 6.35
CA GLU A 49 -3.79 9.62 7.20
C GLU A 49 -4.04 8.27 7.90
N LEU A 50 -5.25 8.07 8.44
CA LEU A 50 -5.63 6.80 9.05
C LEU A 50 -5.60 5.65 8.04
N ARG A 51 -6.15 5.82 6.82
CA ARG A 51 -6.09 4.78 5.78
C ARG A 51 -4.66 4.41 5.40
N ASN A 52 -3.77 5.40 5.28
CA ASN A 52 -2.38 5.16 4.94
C ASN A 52 -1.63 4.48 6.08
N GLY A 53 -1.85 4.93 7.32
CA GLY A 53 -1.29 4.29 8.50
C GLY A 53 -1.71 2.83 8.65
N LEU A 54 -3.02 2.54 8.50
CA LEU A 54 -3.53 1.17 8.55
C LEU A 54 -2.92 0.29 7.45
N ARG A 55 -2.81 0.80 6.21
CA ARG A 55 -2.16 0.05 5.11
C ARG A 55 -0.70 -0.28 5.40
N SER A 56 0.06 0.69 5.94
CA SER A 56 1.46 0.46 6.31
C SER A 56 1.58 -0.64 7.36
N ILE A 57 0.71 -0.61 8.36
CA ILE A 57 0.69 -1.63 9.42
C ILE A 57 0.32 -3.01 8.85
N GLU A 58 -0.61 -3.08 7.90
CA GLU A 58 -0.98 -4.36 7.26
C GLU A 58 0.20 -5.02 6.55
N TRP A 59 1.04 -4.23 5.86
CA TRP A 59 2.28 -4.72 5.25
C TRP A 59 3.27 -5.22 6.30
N ASP A 60 3.50 -4.45 7.36
CA ASP A 60 4.41 -4.88 8.43
C ASP A 60 3.92 -6.18 9.10
N LEU A 61 2.60 -6.36 9.24
CA LEU A 61 2.00 -7.58 9.79
C LEU A 61 2.09 -8.77 8.84
N GLU A 62 1.97 -8.56 7.53
CA GLU A 62 2.21 -9.58 6.49
C GLU A 62 3.65 -10.10 6.57
N ASP A 63 4.63 -9.20 6.60
CA ASP A 63 6.04 -9.58 6.75
C ASP A 63 6.29 -10.35 8.06
N LEU A 64 5.70 -9.91 9.18
CA LEU A 64 5.82 -10.62 10.46
C LEU A 64 5.18 -12.03 10.39
N GLU A 65 4.06 -12.20 9.71
CA GLU A 65 3.42 -13.50 9.53
C GLU A 65 4.26 -14.43 8.65
N GLU A 66 4.85 -13.91 7.57
CA GLU A 66 5.78 -14.67 6.73
C GLU A 66 7.01 -15.14 7.54
N THR A 67 7.60 -14.25 8.36
CA THR A 67 8.74 -14.62 9.20
C THR A 67 8.38 -15.69 10.23
N ILE A 68 7.17 -15.63 10.82
CA ILE A 68 6.65 -16.68 11.68
C ILE A 68 6.57 -17.99 10.89
N GLY A 69 5.97 -17.98 9.70
CA GLY A 69 5.86 -19.16 8.83
C GLY A 69 7.21 -19.81 8.49
N ILE A 70 8.23 -18.99 8.23
CA ILE A 70 9.61 -19.46 7.99
C ILE A 70 10.19 -20.17 9.22
N VAL A 71 9.96 -19.62 10.41
CA VAL A 71 10.41 -20.20 11.68
C VAL A 71 9.69 -21.52 11.97
N GLU A 72 8.38 -21.56 11.72
CA GLU A 72 7.56 -22.78 11.90
C GLU A 72 8.00 -23.91 10.97
N ALA A 73 8.35 -23.58 9.72
CA ALA A 73 8.80 -24.54 8.73
C ALA A 73 10.19 -25.13 9.06
N ASN A 74 11.01 -24.43 9.85
CA ASN A 74 12.36 -24.89 10.20
C ASN A 74 12.78 -24.62 11.66
N PRO A 75 12.14 -25.26 12.66
CA PRO A 75 12.39 -24.96 14.07
C PRO A 75 13.83 -25.24 14.51
N GLY A 76 14.47 -26.26 13.93
CA GLY A 76 15.84 -26.66 14.27
C GLY A 76 16.91 -25.63 13.89
N LYS A 77 16.64 -24.79 12.88
CA LYS A 77 17.55 -23.70 12.46
C LYS A 77 17.48 -22.49 13.39
N PHE A 78 16.28 -22.08 13.78
CA PHE A 78 16.05 -20.84 14.54
C PHE A 78 16.11 -21.04 16.05
N LYS A 79 15.86 -22.27 16.56
CA LYS A 79 15.99 -22.64 17.97
C LYS A 79 15.32 -21.64 18.93
N LEU A 80 14.10 -21.21 18.59
CA LEU A 80 13.33 -20.31 19.45
C LEU A 80 13.00 -21.00 20.79
N PRO A 81 13.01 -20.25 21.91
CA PRO A 81 12.48 -20.72 23.18
C PRO A 81 11.05 -21.24 23.06
N ALA A 82 10.71 -22.20 23.92
CA ALA A 82 9.35 -22.73 23.99
C ALA A 82 8.39 -21.62 24.41
N GLY A 83 7.33 -21.39 23.62
CA GLY A 83 6.33 -20.35 23.88
C GLY A 83 6.53 -19.09 23.02
N ASP A 84 7.77 -18.71 22.70
CA ASP A 84 8.06 -17.49 21.92
C ASP A 84 7.28 -17.46 20.61
N LEU A 85 7.31 -18.56 19.84
CA LEU A 85 6.60 -18.64 18.56
C LEU A 85 5.09 -18.40 18.72
N GLN A 86 4.49 -18.91 19.79
CA GLN A 86 3.08 -18.70 20.09
C GLN A 86 2.81 -17.25 20.50
N GLU A 87 3.71 -16.62 21.25
CA GLU A 87 3.60 -15.20 21.59
C GLU A 87 3.68 -14.30 20.35
N ARG A 88 4.53 -14.63 19.37
CA ARG A 88 4.61 -13.90 18.09
C ARG A 88 3.29 -13.98 17.33
N LYS A 89 2.70 -15.18 17.24
CA LYS A 89 1.39 -15.38 16.60
C LYS A 89 0.29 -14.58 17.28
N VAL A 90 0.21 -14.66 18.61
CA VAL A 90 -0.80 -13.92 19.39
C VAL A 90 -0.62 -12.42 19.23
N PHE A 91 0.62 -11.93 19.14
CA PHE A 91 0.88 -10.53 18.87
C PHE A 91 0.37 -10.09 17.49
N VAL A 92 0.74 -10.81 16.43
CA VAL A 92 0.32 -10.48 15.05
C VAL A 92 -1.21 -10.51 14.95
N GLU A 93 -1.85 -11.55 15.48
CA GLU A 93 -3.31 -11.69 15.46
C GLU A 93 -4.01 -10.51 16.14
N ARG A 94 -3.58 -10.15 17.36
CA ARG A 94 -4.16 -9.01 18.08
C ARG A 94 -4.00 -7.68 17.34
N MET A 95 -2.88 -7.49 16.65
CA MET A 95 -2.66 -6.26 15.87
C MET A 95 -3.52 -6.27 14.60
N ARG A 96 -3.68 -7.42 13.93
CA ARG A 96 -4.59 -7.60 12.79
C ARG A 96 -6.04 -7.31 13.17
N GLU A 97 -6.52 -7.89 14.28
CA GLU A 97 -7.87 -7.63 14.80
C GLU A 97 -8.09 -6.12 15.03
N ALA A 98 -7.15 -5.44 15.71
CA ALA A 98 -7.28 -4.01 15.96
C ALA A 98 -7.31 -3.17 14.68
N VAL A 99 -6.50 -3.52 13.67
CA VAL A 99 -6.52 -2.86 12.36
C VAL A 99 -7.84 -3.12 11.63
N GLN A 100 -8.30 -4.36 11.64
CA GLN A 100 -9.54 -4.78 10.99
C GLN A 100 -10.75 -4.07 11.61
N ASP A 101 -10.85 -3.99 12.93
CA ASP A 101 -11.92 -3.28 13.65
C ASP A 101 -12.02 -1.81 13.19
N MET A 102 -10.88 -1.12 13.08
CA MET A 102 -10.84 0.27 12.60
C MET A 102 -11.26 0.36 11.13
N LYS A 103 -10.75 -0.52 10.26
CA LYS A 103 -11.10 -0.55 8.84
C LYS A 103 -12.60 -0.80 8.63
N ASP A 104 -13.17 -1.76 9.34
CA ASP A 104 -14.58 -2.13 9.24
C ASP A 104 -15.49 -0.98 9.65
N HIS A 105 -15.13 -0.25 10.72
CA HIS A 105 -15.88 0.95 11.08
C HIS A 105 -15.77 2.06 10.02
N MET A 106 -14.58 2.27 9.44
CA MET A 106 -14.37 3.26 8.38
C MET A 106 -15.17 2.99 7.10
N VAL A 107 -15.47 1.72 6.80
CA VAL A 107 -16.31 1.32 5.66
C VAL A 107 -17.74 0.99 6.05
N SER A 108 -18.12 1.23 7.32
CA SER A 108 -19.48 0.99 7.78
C SER A 108 -20.47 1.87 7.01
N PRO A 109 -21.70 1.38 6.75
CA PRO A 109 -22.72 2.17 6.06
C PRO A 109 -23.01 3.53 6.73
N ALA A 110 -22.90 3.58 8.06
CA ALA A 110 -23.09 4.81 8.83
C ALA A 110 -21.98 5.85 8.54
N ALA A 111 -20.71 5.43 8.57
CA ALA A 111 -19.58 6.31 8.26
C ALA A 111 -19.63 6.81 6.81
N ILE A 112 -19.94 5.91 5.86
CA ILE A 112 -20.08 6.28 4.45
C ILE A 112 -21.23 7.27 4.25
N ALA A 113 -22.41 7.01 4.84
CA ALA A 113 -23.55 7.92 4.73
C ALA A 113 -23.26 9.32 5.31
N PHE A 114 -22.52 9.39 6.42
CA PHE A 114 -22.08 10.66 6.98
C PHE A 114 -21.13 11.40 6.02
N MET A 115 -20.09 10.72 5.51
CA MET A 115 -19.15 11.31 4.57
C MET A 115 -19.85 11.81 3.29
N GLU A 116 -20.80 11.03 2.75
CA GLU A 116 -21.57 11.40 1.56
C GLU A 116 -22.50 12.60 1.80
N ARG A 117 -23.16 12.65 2.98
CA ARG A 117 -23.94 13.81 3.39
C ARG A 117 -23.05 15.05 3.48
N ASN A 118 -21.92 14.90 4.17
CA ASN A 118 -20.96 15.98 4.35
C ASN A 118 -20.52 16.50 2.97
N LYS A 119 -20.15 15.62 2.04
CA LYS A 119 -19.79 15.97 0.66
C LYS A 119 -20.91 16.67 -0.12
N ARG A 120 -22.17 16.24 0.03
CA ARG A 120 -23.33 16.90 -0.61
C ARG A 120 -23.55 18.32 -0.13
N GLU A 121 -23.43 18.58 1.17
CA GLU A 121 -23.63 19.92 1.75
C GLU A 121 -22.62 20.96 1.19
N MET A 122 -21.46 20.53 0.70
CA MET A 122 -20.47 21.37 -0.01
C MET A 122 -20.93 21.77 -1.41
N LEU A 123 -21.49 20.84 -2.18
CA LEU A 123 -21.92 21.06 -3.57
C LEU A 123 -23.20 21.90 -3.67
N THR A 124 -24.07 21.80 -2.66
CA THR A 124 -25.38 22.46 -2.68
C THR A 124 -25.46 23.75 -1.87
N GLY A 125 -24.32 24.32 -1.43
CA GLY A 125 -24.19 25.53 -0.61
C GLY A 125 -25.53 26.17 -0.19
N LYS A 126 -26.10 25.73 0.95
CA LYS A 126 -27.35 26.22 1.57
C LYS A 126 -28.40 26.85 0.62
N PRO A 127 -29.55 26.20 0.33
CA PRO A 127 -30.79 26.94 0.15
C PRO A 127 -31.44 27.12 1.53
N ALA A 128 -31.41 28.34 2.04
CA ALA A 128 -32.25 28.70 3.17
C ALA A 128 -33.71 28.85 2.70
N SER A 129 -34.57 27.93 3.15
CA SER A 129 -36.04 27.99 3.18
C SER A 129 -36.82 28.02 1.83
N PRO A 130 -37.90 27.22 1.68
CA PRO A 130 -38.80 27.35 0.55
C PRO A 130 -39.84 28.44 0.85
N LYS A 131 -39.84 29.51 0.06
CA LYS A 131 -41.01 30.39 -0.10
C LYS A 131 -41.50 30.34 -1.53
N SER A 132 -42.80 30.12 -1.64
CA SER A 132 -43.63 30.04 -2.83
C SER A 132 -43.35 31.12 -3.88
N SER A 133 -43.03 30.70 -5.11
CA SER A 133 -43.34 31.42 -6.37
C SER A 133 -43.18 30.45 -7.55
N SER A 134 -44.25 29.73 -7.90
CA SER A 134 -44.22 28.57 -8.80
C SER A 134 -43.88 28.89 -10.26
N ASP A 135 -43.94 30.16 -10.70
CA ASP A 135 -43.84 30.48 -12.14
C ASP A 135 -42.52 31.18 -12.55
N LEU A 136 -41.73 31.70 -11.61
CA LEU A 136 -40.40 32.26 -11.88
C LEU A 136 -39.25 31.26 -11.65
N LEU A 137 -39.52 30.21 -10.87
CA LEU A 137 -38.54 29.18 -10.55
C LEU A 137 -38.24 28.27 -11.75
N ASP A 138 -39.20 28.04 -12.65
CA ASP A 138 -39.01 27.13 -13.78
C ASP A 138 -38.00 27.70 -14.81
N ALA A 139 -38.08 29.00 -15.10
CA ALA A 139 -37.10 29.68 -15.95
C ALA A 139 -35.71 29.79 -15.31
N SER A 140 -35.65 30.02 -13.99
CA SER A 140 -34.38 30.09 -13.26
C SER A 140 -33.74 28.70 -13.08
N MET A 141 -34.55 27.65 -12.91
CA MET A 141 -34.09 26.26 -12.84
C MET A 141 -33.61 25.77 -14.20
N ALA A 142 -34.28 26.11 -15.29
CA ALA A 142 -33.81 25.80 -16.64
C ALA A 142 -32.45 26.46 -16.94
N ALA A 143 -32.27 27.72 -16.53
CA ALA A 143 -31.00 28.43 -16.68
C ALA A 143 -29.89 27.86 -15.76
N ALA A 144 -30.21 27.52 -14.51
CA ALA A 144 -29.27 26.90 -13.58
C ALA A 144 -28.87 25.48 -14.03
N THR A 145 -29.83 24.71 -14.55
CA THR A 145 -29.59 23.37 -15.11
C THR A 145 -28.71 23.46 -16.36
N SER A 146 -28.95 24.45 -17.23
CA SER A 146 -28.12 24.66 -18.42
C SER A 146 -26.67 25.03 -18.05
N ARG A 147 -26.48 25.96 -17.09
CA ARG A 147 -25.14 26.29 -16.57
C ARG A 147 -24.45 25.10 -15.91
N TYR A 148 -25.19 24.31 -15.15
CA TYR A 148 -24.67 23.10 -14.52
C TYR A 148 -24.24 22.05 -15.56
N ILE A 149 -25.00 21.88 -16.64
CA ILE A 149 -24.64 20.98 -17.75
C ILE A 149 -23.39 21.48 -18.48
N GLU A 150 -23.30 22.79 -18.74
CA GLU A 150 -22.11 23.40 -19.38
C GLU A 150 -20.86 23.24 -18.49
N GLU A 151 -20.99 23.48 -17.18
CA GLU A 151 -19.90 23.32 -16.21
C GLU A 151 -19.48 21.84 -16.08
N GLN A 152 -20.43 20.92 -16.07
CA GLN A 152 -20.15 19.48 -16.09
C GLN A 152 -19.48 19.05 -17.40
N GLN A 153 -19.89 19.58 -18.55
CA GLN A 153 -19.23 19.31 -19.83
C GLN A 153 -17.79 19.84 -19.86
N ALA A 154 -17.55 21.06 -19.36
CA ALA A 154 -16.21 21.62 -19.25
C ALA A 154 -15.32 20.80 -18.30
N THR A 155 -15.89 20.33 -17.18
CA THR A 155 -15.20 19.47 -16.21
C THR A 155 -14.85 18.11 -16.84
N GLN A 156 -15.79 17.49 -17.58
CA GLN A 156 -15.54 16.23 -18.27
C GLN A 156 -14.48 16.38 -19.37
N GLN A 157 -14.43 17.50 -20.08
CA GLN A 157 -13.36 17.78 -21.05
C GLN A 157 -11.99 17.87 -20.37
N LEU A 158 -11.90 18.55 -19.22
CA LEU A 158 -10.65 18.65 -18.46
C LEU A 158 -10.20 17.29 -17.92
N ILE A 159 -11.13 16.45 -17.46
CA ILE A 159 -10.85 15.08 -17.04
C ILE A 159 -10.36 14.24 -18.24
N MET A 160 -10.98 14.36 -19.41
CA MET A 160 -10.55 13.67 -20.63
C MET A 160 -9.15 14.10 -21.06
N ASP A 161 -8.84 15.39 -21.03
CA ASP A 161 -7.51 15.91 -21.38
C ASP A 161 -6.45 15.44 -20.39
N GLN A 162 -6.75 15.46 -19.08
CA GLN A 162 -5.85 14.97 -18.04
C GLN A 162 -5.59 13.46 -18.19
N GLN A 163 -6.63 12.68 -18.50
CA GLN A 163 -6.50 11.24 -18.77
C GLN A 163 -5.69 10.98 -20.05
N ASN A 164 -5.87 11.78 -21.10
CA ASN A 164 -5.09 11.66 -22.34
C ASN A 164 -3.60 11.95 -22.09
N GLN A 165 -3.29 12.96 -21.27
CA GLN A 165 -1.91 13.25 -20.85
C GLN A 165 -1.32 12.11 -20.01
N GLN A 166 -2.10 11.48 -19.14
CA GLN A 166 -1.67 10.30 -18.40
C GLN A 166 -1.42 9.11 -19.32
N LEU A 167 -2.26 8.88 -20.33
CA LEU A 167 -2.04 7.83 -21.33
C LEU A 167 -0.77 8.07 -22.16
N GLU A 168 -0.44 9.32 -22.48
CA GLU A 168 0.82 9.67 -23.16
C GLU A 168 2.04 9.40 -22.27
N MET A 169 1.98 9.77 -20.98
CA MET A 169 3.05 9.45 -20.02
C MET A 169 3.23 7.94 -19.84
N VAL A 170 2.12 7.19 -19.68
CA VAL A 170 2.15 5.72 -19.57
C VAL A 170 2.69 5.09 -20.86
N SER A 171 2.35 5.61 -22.03
CA SER A 171 2.93 5.19 -23.31
C SER A 171 4.44 5.45 -23.37
N GLY A 172 4.91 6.57 -22.83
CA GLY A 172 6.33 6.85 -22.63
C GLY A 172 7.01 5.82 -21.72
N SER A 173 6.40 5.49 -20.57
CA SER A 173 6.89 4.45 -19.66
C SER A 173 6.90 3.05 -20.30
N ILE A 174 5.90 2.72 -21.12
CA ILE A 174 5.86 1.46 -21.89
C ILE A 174 7.01 1.43 -22.92
N ARG A 175 7.34 2.56 -23.57
CA ARG A 175 8.49 2.64 -24.48
C ARG A 175 9.82 2.45 -23.74
N VAL A 176 9.95 3.01 -22.54
CA VAL A 176 11.12 2.80 -21.67
C VAL A 176 11.21 1.33 -21.22
N LEU A 177 10.10 0.73 -20.76
CA LEU A 177 10.04 -0.68 -20.38
C LEU A 177 10.35 -1.61 -21.56
N LYS A 178 9.84 -1.32 -22.76
CA LYS A 178 10.16 -2.08 -23.98
C LYS A 178 11.64 -1.99 -24.32
N HIS A 179 12.25 -0.81 -24.18
CA HIS A 179 13.68 -0.62 -24.37
C HIS A 179 14.51 -1.36 -23.31
N MET A 180 14.10 -1.31 -22.04
CA MET A 180 14.75 -2.05 -20.95
C MET A 180 14.61 -3.56 -21.11
N SER A 181 13.42 -4.06 -21.46
CA SER A 181 13.17 -5.47 -21.73
C SER A 181 13.98 -5.99 -22.92
N GLY A 182 14.15 -5.18 -23.97
CA GLY A 182 15.04 -5.53 -25.09
C GLY A 182 16.50 -5.66 -24.63
N ARG A 183 16.98 -4.70 -23.85
CA ARG A 183 18.35 -4.68 -23.33
C ARG A 183 18.63 -5.79 -22.31
N VAL A 184 17.64 -6.15 -21.50
CA VAL A 184 17.70 -7.32 -20.60
C VAL A 184 17.68 -8.62 -21.39
N GLY A 185 16.92 -8.69 -22.50
CA GLY A 185 16.93 -9.84 -23.40
C GLY A 185 18.29 -10.07 -24.05
N GLU A 186 18.93 -9.02 -24.58
CA GLU A 186 20.28 -9.09 -25.13
C GLU A 186 21.31 -9.53 -24.07
N GLU A 187 21.25 -8.98 -22.86
CA GLU A 187 22.13 -9.36 -21.75
C GLU A 187 21.90 -10.81 -21.28
N LEU A 188 20.65 -11.29 -21.27
CA LEU A 188 20.33 -12.69 -20.96
C LEU A 188 20.82 -13.64 -22.06
N ASP A 189 20.73 -13.26 -23.33
CA ASP A 189 21.26 -14.04 -24.46
C ASP A 189 22.80 -14.08 -24.44
N GLU A 190 23.46 -12.98 -24.07
CA GLU A 190 24.90 -12.93 -23.83
C GLU A 190 25.30 -13.83 -22.64
N GLN A 191 24.57 -13.77 -21.52
CA GLN A 191 24.81 -14.64 -20.36
C GLN A 191 24.51 -16.12 -20.63
N ALA A 192 23.54 -16.42 -21.50
CA ALA A 192 23.26 -17.77 -21.97
C ALA A 192 24.40 -18.34 -22.82
N CYS A 193 25.18 -17.50 -23.51
CA CYS A 193 26.40 -17.91 -24.24
C CYS A 193 27.56 -18.29 -23.29
N TRP A 194 27.65 -17.68 -22.11
CA TRP A 194 28.68 -17.98 -21.11
C TRP A 194 28.41 -19.25 -20.29
N MET A 195 27.14 -19.68 -20.19
CA MET A 195 26.73 -20.84 -19.39
C MET A 195 27.29 -22.20 -19.91
N PRO A 196 27.35 -22.47 -21.23
CA PRO A 196 28.02 -23.65 -21.79
C PRO A 196 29.54 -23.64 -21.58
N LEU A 197 30.16 -22.46 -21.50
CA LEU A 197 31.60 -22.34 -21.24
C LEU A 197 31.91 -22.64 -19.78
N LEU A 198 31.13 -22.15 -18.83
CA LEU A 198 31.34 -22.39 -17.39
C LEU A 198 31.14 -23.86 -16.98
N THR A 199 30.21 -24.56 -17.64
CA THR A 199 29.98 -26.00 -17.43
C THR A 199 31.12 -26.87 -17.98
N ARG A 200 31.84 -26.41 -19.01
CA ARG A 200 33.04 -27.09 -19.54
C ARG A 200 34.25 -27.02 -18.61
N TRP A 201 34.34 -25.99 -17.74
CA TRP A 201 35.46 -25.82 -16.80
C TRP A 201 35.21 -26.43 -15.41
N THR A 202 33.99 -26.91 -15.12
CA THR A 202 33.59 -27.41 -13.78
C THR A 202 33.38 -28.92 -13.71
N THR A 203 33.44 -29.65 -14.83
CA THR A 203 33.46 -31.11 -14.83
C THR A 203 34.88 -31.66 -14.65
N PRO A 204 35.21 -32.33 -13.52
CA PRO A 204 36.48 -33.01 -13.36
C PRO A 204 36.52 -34.23 -14.30
N SER A 205 37.60 -34.37 -15.07
CA SER A 205 37.85 -35.57 -15.88
C SER A 205 38.07 -36.79 -14.96
N PRO A 206 37.40 -37.94 -15.20
CA PRO A 206 37.62 -39.15 -14.43
C PRO A 206 38.86 -39.89 -14.97
N GLY A 207 40.03 -39.46 -14.52
CA GLY A 207 41.29 -40.14 -14.78
C GLY A 207 42.35 -39.52 -13.89
N TRP A 208 43.29 -40.34 -13.42
CA TRP A 208 44.39 -39.96 -12.51
C TRP A 208 44.06 -40.02 -11.02
N MET A 209 43.65 -41.22 -10.57
CA MET A 209 44.11 -41.71 -9.27
C MET A 209 45.60 -42.06 -9.42
N GLY A 210 46.48 -41.35 -8.71
CA GLY A 210 47.88 -41.78 -8.59
C GLY A 210 48.90 -40.66 -8.38
N SER A 211 49.62 -40.76 -7.27
CA SER A 211 50.92 -40.14 -6.96
C SER A 211 50.94 -38.73 -6.35
N SER A 212 51.09 -38.75 -5.02
CA SER A 212 51.98 -37.92 -4.18
C SER A 212 52.65 -36.69 -4.82
N GLY A 213 52.39 -35.49 -4.25
CA GLY A 213 53.25 -34.33 -4.49
C GLY A 213 52.69 -32.99 -4.01
N ARG A 214 53.15 -32.54 -2.83
CA ARG A 214 53.46 -31.15 -2.41
C ARG A 214 52.63 -30.00 -3.02
N TRP A 215 51.80 -29.35 -2.19
CA TRP A 215 51.18 -28.04 -2.47
C TRP A 215 52.22 -26.90 -2.46
N PRO A 216 52.22 -25.94 -3.42
CA PRO A 216 53.01 -24.72 -3.32
C PRO A 216 52.29 -23.67 -2.48
N LYS A 217 53.05 -22.96 -1.63
CA LYS A 217 52.62 -21.75 -0.93
C LYS A 217 52.68 -20.55 -1.88
N TYR A 218 51.66 -19.70 -1.87
CA TYR A 218 51.62 -18.43 -2.59
C TYR A 218 52.56 -17.38 -1.93
N PRO A 219 53.21 -16.49 -2.71
CA PRO A 219 53.93 -15.34 -2.16
C PRO A 219 52.98 -14.14 -1.95
N THR A 220 53.42 -13.27 -1.05
CA THR A 220 52.81 -12.00 -0.60
C THR A 220 52.53 -11.01 -1.72
#